data_AF-A0A526RZD5-F1
#
_entry.id   AF-A0A526RZD5-F1
#
_cell.length_a   1.000
_cell.length_b   1.000
_cell.length_c   1.000
_cell.angle_alpha   90.00
_cell.angle_beta   90.00
_cell.angle_gamma   90.00
#
_symmetry.space_group_name_H-M   'P 1'
#
loop_
_entity.id
_entity.type
_entity.pdbx_description
1 polymer ?
#
loop_
_entity_poly.entity_id
_entity_poly.type
_entity_poly.pdbx_seq_one_letter_code
_entity_poly.pdbx_strand_id
1 'polypeptide(L)' 'MSIQSAMEDKLKAAFSPERLVIINESHLHAGHHHSGSDHHGAFDGTGETHFRVRIVSPSFAGMSRI' A
#
# COMPACT_ATOMS: atom_id res chain seq x y z
N MET A 1 -6.72 -10.42 -9.14
CA MET A 1 -6.23 -9.03 -9.15
C MET A 1 -5.50 -8.83 -7.83
N SER A 2 -4.24 -8.36 -7.83
CA SER A 2 -3.53 -8.07 -6.58
C SER A 2 -4.03 -6.75 -5.97
N ILE A 3 -3.89 -6.57 -4.66
CA ILE A 3 -4.20 -5.29 -4.00
C ILE A 3 -3.37 -4.17 -4.63
N GLN A 4 -2.10 -4.42 -4.93
CA GLN A 4 -1.24 -3.46 -5.64
C GLN A 4 -1.87 -3.02 -6.97
N SER A 5 -2.26 -3.96 -7.83
CA SER A 5 -2.88 -3.63 -9.14
C SER A 5 -4.18 -2.84 -8.97
N ALA A 6 -5.02 -3.21 -7.99
CA ALA A 6 -6.24 -2.49 -7.69
C ALA A 6 -5.97 -1.05 -7.18
N MET A 7 -4.89 -0.84 -6.41
CA MET A 7 -4.48 0.50 -5.99
C MET A 7 -3.95 1.32 -7.15
N GLU A 8 -3.16 0.73 -8.05
CA GLU A 8 -2.67 1.41 -9.26
C GLU A 8 -3.83 1.92 -10.12
N ASP A 9 -4.82 1.09 -10.39
CA ASP A 9 -5.98 1.45 -11.21
C ASP A 9 -6.79 2.57 -10.56
N LYS A 10 -7.08 2.46 -9.26
CA LYS A 10 -7.84 3.48 -8.51
C LYS A 10 -7.10 4.82 -8.48
N LEU A 11 -5.79 4.82 -8.19
CA LEU A 11 -5.01 6.04 -8.10
C LEU A 11 -4.77 6.69 -9.47
N LYS A 12 -4.57 5.89 -10.53
CA LYS A 12 -4.50 6.39 -11.91
C LYS A 12 -5.81 7.05 -12.32
N ALA A 13 -6.95 6.39 -12.06
CA ALA A 13 -8.26 6.91 -12.41
C ALA A 13 -8.64 8.18 -11.63
N ALA A 14 -8.30 8.25 -10.34
CA ALA A 14 -8.67 9.38 -9.48
C ALA A 14 -7.79 10.62 -9.68
N PHE A 15 -6.49 10.44 -9.94
CA PHE A 15 -5.52 11.54 -9.87
C PHE A 15 -4.78 11.82 -11.18
N SER A 16 -4.97 11.01 -12.23
CA SER A 16 -4.25 11.14 -13.52
C SER A 16 -2.77 11.52 -13.34
N PRO A 17 -2.01 10.75 -12.53
CA PRO A 17 -0.71 11.20 -12.04
C PRO A 17 0.35 11.22 -13.15
N GLU A 18 1.24 12.20 -13.10
CA GLU A 18 2.46 12.24 -13.93
C GLU A 18 3.44 11.14 -13.53
N ARG A 19 3.43 10.76 -12.24
CA ARG A 19 4.21 9.64 -11.72
C ARG A 19 3.46 8.95 -10.58
N LEU A 20 3.40 7.62 -10.63
CA LEU A 20 2.89 6.79 -9.56
C LEU A 20 3.87 5.64 -9.31
N VAL A 21 4.28 5.46 -8.06
CA VAL A 21 5.09 4.34 -7.60
C VAL A 21 4.41 3.74 -6.37
N ILE A 22 4.10 2.45 -6.44
CA ILE A 22 3.54 1.67 -5.34
C ILE A 22 4.53 0.55 -5.03
N ILE A 23 5.02 0.51 -3.80
CA ILE A 23 6.02 -0.46 -3.35
C ILE A 23 5.38 -1.27 -2.23
N ASN A 24 5.23 -2.59 -2.43
CA ASN A 24 4.83 -3.50 -1.37
C ASN A 24 5.99 -3.66 -0.38
N GLU A 25 5.80 -3.16 0.83
CA GLU A 25 6.77 -3.22 1.93
C GLU A 25 6.33 -4.20 3.03
N SER A 26 5.33 -5.05 2.78
CA SER A 26 4.79 -5.99 3.77
C SER A 26 5.85 -6.89 4.40
N HIS A 27 6.91 -7.24 3.66
CA HIS A 27 8.03 -8.02 4.16
C HIS A 27 8.82 -7.30 5.27
N LEU A 28 8.85 -5.97 5.29
CA LEU A 28 9.47 -5.19 6.37
C LEU A 28 8.66 -5.24 7.67
N HIS A 29 7.41 -5.71 7.59
CA HIS A 29 6.45 -5.79 8.67
C HIS A 29 6.07 -7.23 9.00
N ALA A 30 6.90 -8.20 8.58
CA ALA A 30 6.80 -9.57 9.06
C ALA A 30 7.03 -9.59 10.59
N GLY A 31 6.07 -10.11 11.37
CA GLY A 31 6.20 -10.25 12.82
C GLY A 31 4.99 -9.84 13.67
N HIS A 32 5.10 -10.13 14.98
CA HIS A 32 4.08 -10.10 16.05
C HIS A 32 2.94 -11.13 15.91
N HIS A 33 3.29 -12.41 16.07
CA HIS A 33 2.33 -13.40 16.58
C HIS A 33 2.19 -13.16 18.10
N HIS A 34 1.00 -12.78 18.57
CA HIS A 34 0.66 -13.10 19.94
C HIS A 34 0.51 -14.62 19.99
N SER A 35 1.49 -15.29 20.58
CA SER A 35 1.46 -16.71 20.91
C SER A 35 0.30 -16.96 21.89
N GLY A 36 -0.92 -17.14 21.40
CA GLY A 36 -2.08 -17.33 22.27
C GLY A 36 -3.45 -17.51 21.61
N SER A 37 -3.61 -17.44 20.30
CA SER A 37 -4.89 -17.78 19.67
C SER A 37 -4.69 -18.69 18.45
N ASP A 38 -5.51 -19.74 18.39
CA ASP A 38 -5.46 -20.85 17.44
C ASP A 38 -5.89 -20.46 16.00
N HIS A 39 -5.86 -19.16 15.69
CA HIS A 39 -6.12 -18.60 14.36
C HIS A 39 -4.79 -18.16 13.75
N HIS A 40 -4.08 -19.13 13.15
CA HIS A 40 -2.82 -18.95 12.45
C HIS A 40 -2.99 -18.14 11.14
N GLY A 41 -3.20 -16.84 11.27
CA GLY A 41 -2.84 -15.90 10.20
C GLY A 41 -1.35 -15.63 10.29
N ALA A 42 -0.55 -16.30 9.47
CA ALA A 42 0.89 -16.05 9.43
C ALA A 42 1.15 -14.59 9.01
N PHE A 43 1.61 -13.75 9.93
CA PHE A 43 2.25 -12.47 9.59
C PHE A 43 3.68 -12.76 9.06
N ASP A 44 3.76 -13.52 7.97
CA ASP A 44 5.00 -13.99 7.36
C ASP A 44 5.67 -12.96 6.45
N GLY A 45 5.08 -11.77 6.32
CA GLY A 45 5.58 -10.70 5.47
C GLY A 45 5.32 -10.90 3.98
N THR A 46 4.63 -11.96 3.57
CA THR A 46 4.34 -12.25 2.15
C THR A 46 3.04 -11.59 1.65
N GLY A 47 2.30 -10.94 2.55
CA GLY A 47 1.02 -10.30 2.24
C GLY A 47 1.13 -8.98 1.45
N GLU A 48 -0.03 -8.38 1.21
CA GLU A 48 -0.21 -7.04 0.65
C GLU A 48 -0.85 -6.13 1.71
N THR A 49 -0.16 -5.98 2.84
CA THR A 49 -0.67 -5.30 4.04
C THR A 49 -0.07 -3.91 4.24
N HIS A 50 1.17 -3.70 3.80
CA HIS A 50 1.88 -2.42 3.93
C HIS A 50 2.42 -1.99 2.57
N PHE A 51 2.11 -0.74 2.20
CA PHE A 51 2.54 -0.15 0.94
C PHE A 51 3.12 1.24 1.15
N ARG A 52 4.24 1.52 0.49
CA ARG A 52 4.70 2.89 0.29
C ARG A 52 4.19 3.38 -1.06
N VAL A 53 3.48 4.50 -1.03
CA VAL A 53 2.96 5.16 -2.23
C VAL A 53 3.69 6.49 -2.43
N ARG A 54 4.22 6.70 -3.63
CA ARG A 54 4.74 8.00 -4.09
C ARG A 54 3.95 8.42 -5.32
N ILE A 55 3.31 9.58 -5.25
CA ILE A 55 2.45 10.08 -6.31
C ILE A 55 2.76 11.55 -6.61
N VAL A 56 2.86 11.89 -7.89
CA VAL A 56 2.98 13.26 -8.40
C VAL A 56 1.77 13.49 -9.30
N SER A 57 0.95 14.47 -8.94
CA SER A 57 -0.25 14.83 -9.71
C SER A 57 -0.56 16.33 -9.58
N PRO A 58 -1.03 16.98 -10.66
CA PRO A 58 -1.58 18.33 -10.61
C PRO A 58 -2.75 18.49 -9.62
N SER A 59 -3.46 17.40 -9.31
CA SER A 59 -4.58 17.39 -8.35
C SER A 59 -4.18 17.82 -6.94
N PHE A 60 -2.89 17.79 -6.60
CA PHE A 60 -2.38 18.25 -5.31
C PHE A 60 -1.97 19.73 -5.29
N ALA A 61 -2.06 20.44 -6.41
CA ALA A 61 -1.67 21.85 -6.49
C ALA A 61 -2.53 22.71 -5.53
N GLY A 62 -1.87 23.55 -4.73
CA GLY A 62 -2.53 24.41 -3.75
C GLY A 62 -3.02 23.70 -2.49
N MET A 63 -2.84 22.37 -2.38
CA MET A 63 -3.16 21.62 -1.18
C MET A 63 -2.01 21.66 -0.17
N SER A 64 -2.37 21.76 1.10
CA SER A 64 -1.49 21.47 2.22
C SER A 64 -1.14 19.97 2.25
N ARG A 65 -0.10 19.59 3.00
CA ARG A 65 0.25 18.17 3.20
C ARG A 65 -0.86 17.37 3.90
N ILE A 66 -1.66 18.04 4.74
CA ILE A 66 -2.71 17.47 5.59
C ILE A 66 -4.04 18.16 5.27
#